data_AF-A0A024HDV9-F1
#
_entry.id   AF-A0A024HDV9-F1
#
_cell.length_a   1.000
_cell.length_b   1.000
_cell.length_c   1.000
_cell.angle_alpha   90.00
_cell.angle_beta   90.00
_cell.angle_gamma   90.00
#
_symmetry.space_group_name_H-M   'P 1'
#
loop_
_entity.id
_entity.type
_entity.pdbx_description
1 polymer ?
#
loop_
_entity_poly.entity_id
_entity_poly.type
_entity_poly.pdbx_seq_one_letter_code
_entity_poly.pdbx_strand_id
1 'polypeptide(L)' 'MADIADIANDHVLQQQEQRLAARKPAVVEISEECHQCGDPIPPARLVALAGQGCVHCIECQTILEAQRR' A
#
# COMPACT_ATOMS: atom_id res chain seq x y z
N MET A 1 38.13 -10.66 10.42
CA MET A 1 38.37 -10.44 8.97
C MET A 1 37.03 -10.67 8.33
N ALA A 2 36.47 -9.65 7.68
CA ALA A 2 35.20 -9.82 6.98
C ALA A 2 35.46 -10.65 5.72
N ASP A 3 34.69 -11.72 5.54
CA ASP A 3 34.75 -12.49 4.31
C ASP A 3 33.83 -11.87 3.22
N ILE A 4 33.74 -12.53 2.07
CA ILE A 4 32.93 -12.05 0.96
C ILE A 4 31.42 -12.02 1.33
N ALA A 5 30.97 -12.93 2.20
CA ALA A 5 29.59 -12.98 2.64
C ALA A 5 29.28 -11.86 3.64
N ASP A 6 30.20 -11.55 4.56
CA ASP A 6 30.07 -10.42 5.48
C ASP A 6 29.91 -9.09 4.72
N ILE A 7 30.79 -8.86 3.73
CA ILE A 7 30.76 -7.65 2.89
C ILE A 7 29.46 -7.59 2.08
N ALA A 8 29.00 -8.72 1.53
CA ALA A 8 27.76 -8.77 0.77
C ALA A 8 26.54 -8.42 1.65
N ASN A 9 26.50 -8.92 2.89
CA ASN A 9 25.43 -8.61 3.84
C ASN A 9 25.40 -7.13 4.21
N ASP A 10 26.55 -6.51 4.44
CA ASP A 10 26.64 -5.08 4.73
C ASP A 10 26.05 -4.25 3.59
N HIS A 11 26.35 -4.61 2.34
CA HIS A 11 25.77 -3.95 1.17
C HIS A 11 24.25 -4.15 1.05
N VAL A 12 23.75 -5.35 1.33
CA VAL A 12 22.31 -5.63 1.33
C VAL A 12 21.61 -4.77 2.38
N LEU A 13 22.15 -4.71 3.59
CA LEU A 13 21.59 -3.91 4.69
C LEU A 13 21.56 -2.42 4.34
N GLN A 14 22.68 -1.88 3.86
CA GLN A 14 22.79 -0.48 3.42
C GLN A 14 21.78 -0.15 2.31
N GLN A 15 21.64 -1.04 1.32
CA GLN A 15 20.69 -0.82 0.23
C GLN A 15 19.24 -0.87 0.73
N GLN A 16 18.95 -1.75 1.69
CA GLN A 16 17.63 -1.86 2.28
C GLN A 16 17.26 -0.61 3.10
N GLU A 17 18.19 -0.09 3.91
CA GLU A 17 18.01 1.16 4.64
C GLU A 17 17.79 2.35 3.72
N GLN A 18 18.58 2.48 2.65
CA GLN A 18 18.42 3.56 1.67
C GLN A 18 17.03 3.52 1.02
N ARG A 19 16.53 2.33 0.68
CA ARG A 19 15.19 2.16 0.10
C ARG A 19 14.09 2.51 1.09
N LEU A 20 14.24 2.14 2.35
CA LEU A 20 13.29 2.50 3.41
C LEU A 20 13.28 4.01 3.66
N ALA A 21 14.45 4.64 3.72
CA ALA A 21 14.59 6.09 3.93
C ALA A 21 14.04 6.91 2.74
N ALA A 22 14.22 6.42 1.51
CA ALA A 22 13.71 7.09 0.31
C ALA A 22 12.20 6.90 0.09
N ARG A 23 11.55 6.00 0.83
CA ARG A 23 10.11 5.72 0.67
C ARG A 23 9.29 6.91 1.17
N LYS A 24 8.63 7.60 0.25
CA LYS A 24 7.65 8.64 0.59
C LYS A 24 6.37 8.00 1.18
N PRO A 25 5.72 8.64 2.17
CA PRO A 25 4.40 8.22 2.61
C PRO A 25 3.44 8.26 1.42
N ALA A 26 2.64 7.20 1.27
CA ALA A 26 1.60 7.19 0.24
C ALA A 26 0.60 8.31 0.55
N VAL A 27 0.22 9.09 -0.47
CA VAL A 27 -0.90 10.02 -0.35
C VAL A 27 -2.16 9.16 -0.30
N VAL A 28 -2.92 9.33 0.77
CA VAL A 28 -4.09 8.53 1.06
C VAL A 28 -5.32 9.34 0.68
N GLU A 29 -6.08 8.86 -0.30
CA GLU A 29 -7.34 9.46 -0.73
C GLU A 29 -8.52 8.67 -0.17
N ILE A 30 -9.51 9.39 0.37
CA ILE A 30 -10.75 8.81 0.89
C ILE A 30 -11.92 9.51 0.19
N SER A 31 -12.83 8.71 -0.36
CA SER A 31 -14.08 9.16 -0.99
C SER A 31 -15.26 8.58 -0.23
N GLU A 32 -16.35 9.33 -0.13
CA GLU A 32 -17.61 8.85 0.45
C GLU A 32 -18.42 8.01 -0.56
N GLU A 33 -18.11 8.14 -1.85
CA GLU A 33 -18.78 7.46 -2.96
C GLU A 33 -17.78 6.62 -3.77
N CYS A 34 -18.24 5.47 -4.26
CA CYS A 34 -17.40 4.60 -5.08
C CYS A 34 -17.21 5.17 -6.48
N HIS A 35 -15.96 5.34 -6.92
CA HIS A 35 -15.66 5.85 -8.27
C HIS A 35 -16.09 4.94 -9.42
N GLN A 36 -16.41 3.68 -9.15
CA GLN A 36 -16.72 2.70 -10.20
C GLN A 36 -18.23 2.52 -10.39
N CYS A 37 -19.00 2.38 -9.30
CA CYS A 37 -20.45 2.19 -9.37
C CYS A 37 -21.26 3.42 -8.94
N GLY A 38 -20.64 4.41 -8.29
CA GLY A 38 -21.33 5.58 -7.73
C GLY A 38 -22.07 5.32 -6.41
N ASP A 39 -22.06 4.08 -5.91
CA ASP A 39 -22.73 3.77 -4.65
C ASP A 39 -21.97 4.34 -3.44
N PRO A 40 -22.69 4.72 -2.36
CA PRO A 40 -22.05 5.18 -1.14
C PRO A 40 -21.17 4.10 -0.52
N ILE A 41 -19.95 4.45 -0.11
CA ILE A 41 -19.04 3.55 0.56
C ILE A 41 -19.49 3.39 2.03
N PRO A 42 -19.67 2.15 2.53
CA PRO A 42 -20.12 1.93 3.90
C PRO A 42 -19.18 2.59 4.93
N PRO A 43 -19.71 3.26 5.97
CA PRO A 43 -18.88 3.98 6.95
C PRO A 43 -17.93 3.06 7.71
N ALA A 44 -18.33 1.82 7.98
CA ALA A 44 -17.47 0.79 8.58
C ALA A 44 -16.19 0.55 7.76
N ARG A 45 -16.28 0.67 6.43
CA ARG A 45 -15.15 0.50 5.51
C ARG A 45 -14.25 1.73 5.48
N LEU A 46 -14.83 2.94 5.52
CA LEU A 46 -14.07 4.20 5.62
C LEU A 46 -13.24 4.25 6.90
N VAL A 47 -13.83 3.85 8.03
CA VAL A 47 -13.14 3.77 9.33
C VAL A 47 -12.05 2.70 9.31
N ALA A 48 -12.33 1.51 8.76
CA ALA A 48 -11.36 0.42 8.69
C ALA A 48 -10.13 0.75 7.83
N LEU A 49 -10.30 1.58 6.80
CA LEU A 49 -9.24 1.98 5.85
C LEU A 49 -8.70 3.40 6.12
N ALA A 50 -9.02 3.98 7.28
CA ALA A 50 -8.47 5.27 7.70
C ALA A 50 -6.94 5.19 7.73
N GLY A 51 -6.29 5.91 6.82
CA GLY A 51 -4.82 5.91 6.65
C GLY A 51 -4.27 4.99 5.56
N GLN A 52 -5.11 4.24 4.84
CA GLN A 52 -4.71 3.43 3.67
C GLN A 52 -5.40 3.87 2.37
N GLY A 53 -6.58 4.50 2.50
CA GLY A 53 -7.28 5.12 1.38
C GLY A 53 -8.43 4.25 0.92
N CYS A 54 -9.55 4.89 0.63
CA CYS A 54 -10.76 4.19 0.25
C CYS A 54 -11.48 4.97 -0.84
N VAL A 55 -11.41 4.46 -2.07
CA VAL A 55 -11.99 5.11 -3.24
C VAL A 55 -12.99 4.19 -3.98
N HIS A 56 -13.11 2.93 -3.54
CA HIS A 56 -14.04 1.94 -4.08
C HIS A 56 -14.78 1.18 -2.98
N CYS A 57 -16.05 0.84 -3.26
CA CYS A 57 -16.84 -0.06 -2.42
C CYS A 57 -16.21 -1.47 -2.37
N ILE A 58 -16.69 -2.32 -1.46
CA ILE A 58 -16.11 -3.65 -1.24
C ILE A 58 -16.20 -4.53 -2.47
N GLU A 59 -17.34 -4.52 -3.15
CA GLU A 59 -17.60 -5.33 -4.32
C GLU A 59 -16.68 -4.95 -5.48
N CYS A 60 -16.63 -3.65 -5.82
CA CYS A 60 -15.76 -3.16 -6.90
C CYS A 60 -14.28 -3.41 -6.60
N GLN A 61 -13.84 -3.20 -5.35
CA GLN A 61 -12.46 -3.47 -4.96
C GLN A 61 -12.10 -4.96 -5.09
N THR A 62 -13.00 -5.87 -4.69
CA THR A 62 -12.76 -7.32 -4.84
C THR A 62 -12.61 -7.73 -6.30
N ILE A 63 -13.40 -7.15 -7.20
CA ILE A 63 -13.27 -7.40 -8.65
C ILE A 63 -11.93 -6.89 -9.18
N LEU A 64 -11.52 -5.67 -8.81
CA LEU A 64 -10.24 -5.09 -9.22
C LEU A 64 -9.04 -5.92 -8.74
N GLU A 65 -9.10 -6.43 -7.50
CA GLU A 65 -8.05 -7.28 -6.94
C GLU A 65 -7.97 -8.65 -7.65
N ALA A 66 -9.12 -9.23 -8.00
CA ALA A 66 -9.18 -10.48 -8.76
C ALA A 66 -8.57 -10.34 -10.16
N GLN A 67 -8.69 -9.17 -10.80
CA GLN A 67 -8.10 -8.90 -12.12
C GLN A 67 -6.60 -8.63 -12.10
N ARG A 68 -6.05 -8.20 -10.96
CA ARG A 68 -4.61 -7.90 -10.79
C ARG A 68 -3.76 -9.13 -10.45
N ARG A 69 -4.39 -10.30 -10.37
CA ARG A 69 -3.77 -11.56 -9.97
C ARG A 69 -3.49 -12.44 -11.18
#